data_AF-A0A7C4YQL3-F1
#
_entry.id   AF-A0A7C4YQL3-F1
#
_cell.length_a   1.000
_cell.length_b   1.000
_cell.length_c   1.000
_cell.angle_alpha   90.00
_cell.angle_beta   90.00
_cell.angle_gamma   90.00
#
_symmetry.space_group_name_H-M   'P 1'
#
loop_
_entity.id
_entity.type
_entity.pdbx_description
1 polymer ?
#
loop_
_entity_poly.entity_id
_entity_poly.type
_entity_poly.pdbx_seq_one_letter_code
_entity_poly.pdbx_strand_id
1 'polypeptide(L)'
;MMGSAVFVFALIPLLLVALWIGAMVAVALQARQRGYSFIWWFVAQAALLNPVVFLVVLALMPNRRRKKLREQFRAELQAKLAGMSGVRVVPAGLALPAPAGSTLPADRSLGDVPTILPPERSLGDEETRGA
;
A
#
# COMPACT_ATOMS: atom_id res chain seq x y z
N MET A 1 -1.08 -11.38 -51.23
CA MET A 1 -1.79 -10.75 -50.08
C MET A 1 -2.28 -11.76 -49.03
N MET A 2 -2.25 -13.08 -49.24
CA MET A 2 -2.72 -14.06 -48.22
C MET A 2 -1.75 -14.27 -47.05
N GLY A 3 -0.44 -14.03 -47.21
CA GLY A 3 0.56 -14.27 -46.16
C GLY A 3 0.45 -13.36 -44.93
N SER A 4 0.02 -12.10 -45.11
CA SER A 4 -0.13 -11.15 -43.99
C SER A 4 -1.33 -11.50 -43.10
N ALA A 5 -2.44 -11.95 -43.68
CA ALA A 5 -3.63 -12.34 -42.94
C ALA A 5 -3.36 -13.57 -42.05
N VAL A 6 -2.67 -14.59 -42.58
CA VAL A 6 -2.29 -15.79 -41.82
C VAL A 6 -1.35 -15.43 -40.67
N PHE A 7 -0.41 -14.52 -40.90
CA PHE A 7 0.51 -14.05 -39.85
C PHE A 7 -0.23 -13.34 -38.72
N VAL A 8 -1.17 -12.44 -39.04
CA VAL A 8 -2.00 -11.75 -38.03
C VAL A 8 -2.88 -12.74 -37.26
N PHE A 9 -3.50 -13.70 -37.96
CA PHE A 9 -4.31 -14.74 -37.33
C PHE A 9 -3.52 -15.66 -36.40
N ALA A 10 -2.23 -15.88 -36.64
CA ALA A 10 -1.35 -16.64 -35.75
C ALA A 10 -0.78 -15.78 -34.61
N LEU A 11 -0.50 -14.49 -34.86
CA LEU A 11 0.09 -13.58 -33.89
C LEU A 11 -0.90 -13.23 -32.75
N ILE A 12 -2.17 -13.03 -33.08
CA ILE A 12 -3.21 -12.69 -32.10
C ILE A 12 -3.34 -13.75 -30.98
N PRO A 13 -3.55 -15.05 -31.27
CA PRO A 13 -3.65 -16.06 -30.23
C PRO A 13 -2.33 -16.21 -29.45
N LEU A 14 -1.18 -16.07 -30.10
CA LEU A 14 0.12 -16.09 -29.44
C LEU A 14 0.25 -14.96 -28.40
N LEU A 15 -0.14 -13.74 -28.77
CA LEU A 15 -0.17 -12.58 -27.87
C LEU A 15 -1.15 -12.80 -26.71
N LEU A 16 -2.33 -13.34 -26.97
CA LEU A 16 -3.32 -13.63 -25.93
C LEU A 16 -2.79 -14.67 -24.93
N VAL A 17 -2.15 -15.74 -25.41
CA VAL A 17 -1.53 -16.75 -24.53
C VAL A 17 -0.40 -16.13 -23.72
N ALA A 18 0.47 -15.33 -24.34
CA ALA A 18 1.56 -14.64 -23.63
C ALA A 18 1.02 -13.69 -22.55
N LEU A 19 -0.02 -12.92 -22.85
CA LEU A 19 -0.68 -12.02 -21.90
C LEU A 19 -1.29 -12.82 -20.72
N TRP A 20 -1.95 -13.94 -21.02
CA TRP A 20 -2.56 -14.79 -20.01
C TRP A 20 -1.51 -15.41 -19.07
N ILE A 21 -0.41 -15.93 -19.63
CA ILE A 21 0.73 -16.43 -18.84
C ILE A 21 1.35 -15.29 -18.01
N GLY A 22 1.51 -14.10 -18.59
CA GLY A 22 2.01 -12.93 -17.88
C GLY A 22 1.14 -12.57 -16.68
N ALA A 23 -0.19 -12.58 -16.84
CA ALA A 23 -1.13 -12.35 -15.75
C ALA A 23 -1.03 -13.42 -14.64
N MET A 24 -0.82 -14.69 -15.01
CA MET A 24 -0.60 -15.79 -14.06
C MET A 24 0.66 -15.54 -13.21
N VAL A 25 1.76 -15.21 -13.85
CA VAL A 25 3.04 -14.93 -13.18
C VAL A 25 2.94 -13.67 -12.29
N ALA A 26 2.28 -12.62 -12.77
CA ALA A 26 2.09 -11.38 -12.03
C ALA A 26 1.34 -11.60 -10.69
N VAL A 27 0.27 -12.40 -10.69
CA VAL A 27 -0.48 -12.77 -9.48
C VAL A 27 0.41 -13.50 -8.49
N ALA A 28 1.16 -14.51 -8.95
CA ALA A 28 2.02 -15.30 -8.08
C ALA A 28 3.16 -14.45 -7.48
N LEU A 29 3.72 -13.51 -8.26
CA LEU A 29 4.66 -12.51 -7.78
C LEU A 29 4.04 -11.58 -6.71
N GLN A 30 2.82 -11.08 -6.94
CA GLN A 30 2.13 -10.24 -5.95
C GLN A 30 1.84 -11.00 -4.66
N ALA A 31 1.42 -12.27 -4.74
CA ALA A 31 1.22 -13.12 -3.58
C ALA A 31 2.52 -13.30 -2.78
N ARG A 32 3.64 -13.53 -3.47
CA ARG A 32 4.97 -13.61 -2.86
C ARG A 32 5.36 -12.30 -2.16
N GLN A 33 5.12 -11.15 -2.79
CA GLN A 33 5.40 -9.85 -2.18
C GLN A 33 4.60 -9.63 -0.89
N ARG A 34 3.36 -10.13 -0.82
CA ARG A 34 2.50 -10.07 0.37
C ARG A 34 2.82 -11.13 1.43
N GLY A 35 3.81 -12.00 1.20
CA GLY A 35 4.24 -13.02 2.16
C GLY A 35 3.37 -14.29 2.16
N TYR A 36 2.70 -14.57 1.04
CA TYR A 36 2.07 -15.86 0.79
C TYR A 36 2.99 -16.77 -0.02
N SER A 37 2.78 -18.09 0.06
CA SER A 37 3.56 -19.08 -0.66
C SER A 37 3.24 -19.05 -2.15
N PHE A 38 4.27 -18.79 -2.98
CA PHE A 38 4.17 -18.72 -4.44
C PHE A 38 3.52 -19.98 -5.04
N ILE A 39 3.98 -21.16 -4.64
CA ILE A 39 3.56 -22.45 -5.21
C ILE A 39 2.05 -22.67 -5.02
N TRP A 40 1.54 -22.49 -3.81
CA TRP A 40 0.11 -22.67 -3.54
C TRP A 40 -0.77 -21.67 -4.29
N TRP A 41 -0.34 -20.42 -4.43
CA TRP A 41 -1.08 -19.41 -5.19
C TRP A 41 -1.05 -19.70 -6.69
N PHE A 42 0.09 -20.14 -7.22
CA PHE A 42 0.22 -20.55 -8.62
C PHE A 42 -0.65 -21.77 -8.94
N VAL A 43 -0.64 -22.79 -8.07
CA VAL A 43 -1.47 -24.00 -8.23
C VAL A 43 -2.96 -23.67 -8.11
N ALA A 44 -3.36 -22.85 -7.13
CA ALA A 44 -4.76 -22.43 -6.99
C ALA A 44 -5.27 -21.66 -8.21
N GLN A 45 -4.40 -20.84 -8.81
CA GLN A 45 -4.72 -20.08 -10.01
C GLN A 45 -4.81 -20.98 -11.26
N ALA A 46 -3.89 -21.94 -11.40
CA ALA A 46 -3.93 -22.94 -12.46
C ALA A 46 -5.18 -23.82 -12.38
N ALA A 47 -5.65 -24.16 -11.17
CA ALA A 47 -6.86 -24.94 -10.95
C ALA A 47 -8.14 -24.19 -11.36
N LEU A 48 -8.22 -22.88 -11.11
CA LEU A 48 -9.39 -22.07 -11.47
C LEU A 48 -9.34 -21.51 -12.90
N LEU A 49 -8.20 -21.62 -13.60
CA LEU A 49 -7.95 -21.09 -14.96
C LEU A 49 -8.29 -19.60 -15.14
N ASN A 50 -8.47 -18.86 -14.04
CA ASN A 50 -8.93 -17.47 -14.07
C ASN A 50 -8.00 -16.58 -13.24
N PRO A 51 -7.06 -15.86 -13.88
CA PRO A 51 -6.11 -15.04 -13.17
C PRO A 51 -6.73 -13.77 -12.59
N VAL A 52 -7.85 -13.30 -13.16
CA VAL A 52 -8.51 -12.04 -12.79
C VAL A 52 -9.11 -12.12 -11.38
N VAL A 53 -9.76 -13.25 -11.05
CA VAL A 53 -10.34 -13.48 -9.71
C VAL A 53 -9.26 -13.36 -8.64
N PHE A 54 -8.09 -13.94 -8.89
CA PHE A 54 -6.98 -13.91 -7.95
C PHE A 54 -6.38 -12.52 -7.77
N LEU A 55 -6.33 -11.68 -8.83
CA LEU A 55 -5.93 -10.28 -8.71
C LEU A 55 -6.88 -9.49 -7.79
N VAL A 56 -8.19 -9.70 -7.92
CA VAL A 56 -9.20 -9.02 -7.07
C VAL A 56 -9.08 -9.49 -5.61
N VAL A 57 -8.98 -10.79 -5.38
CA VAL A 57 -8.79 -11.35 -4.03
C VAL A 57 -7.50 -10.84 -3.40
N LEU A 58 -6.41 -10.78 -4.18
CA LEU A 58 -5.16 -10.19 -3.73
C LEU A 58 -5.35 -8.71 -3.41
N ALA A 59 -6.01 -7.92 -4.24
CA ALA A 59 -6.25 -6.50 -3.98
C ALA A 59 -6.97 -6.27 -2.64
N LEU A 60 -7.97 -7.09 -2.32
CA LEU A 60 -8.71 -7.04 -1.06
C LEU A 60 -7.92 -7.54 0.17
N MET A 61 -6.91 -8.38 -0.04
CA MET A 61 -6.15 -8.97 1.07
C MET A 61 -5.25 -7.95 1.78
N PRO A 62 -5.26 -7.90 3.13
CA PRO A 62 -4.44 -6.97 3.89
C PRO A 62 -2.94 -7.25 3.70
N ASN A 63 -2.17 -6.17 3.55
CA ASN A 63 -0.75 -6.25 3.25
C ASN A 63 0.06 -6.63 4.51
N ARG A 64 0.46 -7.90 4.63
CA ARG A 64 1.14 -8.44 5.83
C ARG A 64 2.42 -7.67 6.18
N ARG A 65 3.14 -7.15 5.18
CA ARG A 65 4.33 -6.29 5.40
C ARG A 65 3.99 -5.04 6.20
N ARG A 66 2.89 -4.36 5.87
CA ARG A 66 2.43 -3.18 6.61
C ARG A 66 2.01 -3.54 8.04
N LYS A 67 1.45 -4.73 8.25
CA LYS A 67 1.09 -5.21 9.60
C LYS A 67 2.33 -5.43 10.46
N LYS A 68 3.35 -6.13 9.93
CA LYS A 68 4.63 -6.33 10.63
C LYS A 68 5.33 -5.01 10.97
N LEU A 69 5.32 -4.06 10.05
CA LEU A 69 5.90 -2.73 10.28
C LEU A 69 5.19 -2.00 11.44
N ARG A 70 3.84 -2.07 11.48
CA ARG A 70 3.06 -1.49 12.59
C ARG A 70 3.34 -2.18 13.93
N GLU A 71 3.54 -3.49 13.92
CA GLU A 71 3.89 -4.25 15.13
C GLU A 71 5.28 -3.87 15.64
N GLN A 72 6.25 -3.70 14.74
CA GLN A 72 7.60 -3.23 15.08
C GLN A 72 7.57 -1.82 15.69
N PHE A 73 6.89 -0.87 15.04
CA PHE A 73 6.77 0.49 15.57
C PHE A 73 6.05 0.53 16.92
N ARG A 74 5.04 -0.32 17.13
CA ARG A 74 4.38 -0.43 18.45
C ARG A 74 5.32 -0.96 19.51
N ALA A 75 6.10 -2.00 19.21
CA ALA A 75 7.07 -2.55 20.13
C ALA A 75 8.17 -1.53 20.49
N GLU A 76 8.67 -0.78 19.50
CA GLU A 76 9.65 0.29 19.73
C GLU A 76 9.09 1.43 20.58
N LEU A 77 7.86 1.89 20.31
CA LEU A 77 7.19 2.91 21.12
C LEU A 77 7.01 2.44 22.55
N GLN A 78 6.58 1.19 22.75
CA GLN A 78 6.37 0.63 24.08
C GLN A 78 7.69 0.48 24.85
N ALA A 79 8.78 0.10 24.18
CA ALA A 79 10.11 0.05 24.78
C ALA A 79 10.61 1.45 25.19
N LYS A 80 10.41 2.47 24.33
CA LYS A 80 10.77 3.86 24.64
C LYS A 80 9.95 4.43 25.80
N LEU A 81 8.65 4.11 25.85
CA LEU A 81 7.76 4.52 26.95
C LEU A 81 8.09 3.81 28.26
N ALA A 82 8.45 2.53 28.22
CA ALA A 82 8.89 1.79 29.41
C ALA A 82 10.23 2.32 29.96
N GLY A 83 11.13 2.77 29.09
CA GLY A 83 12.38 3.44 29.47
C GLY A 83 12.17 4.87 30.01
N MET A 84 11.07 5.53 29.63
CA MET A 84 10.64 6.81 30.19
C MET A 84 9.72 6.57 31.39
N SER A 85 10.31 6.19 32.52
CA SER A 85 9.65 5.98 33.82
C SER A 85 8.92 7.25 34.31
N GLY A 86 7.72 7.50 33.78
CA GLY A 86 6.88 8.63 34.22
C GLY A 86 5.69 8.96 33.32
N VAL A 87 5.66 8.50 32.07
CA VAL A 87 4.57 8.85 31.14
C VAL A 87 3.47 7.78 31.17
N ARG A 88 2.39 8.07 31.90
CA ARG A 88 1.18 7.24 31.96
C ARG A 88 0.46 7.27 30.61
N VAL A 89 0.59 6.20 29.83
CA VAL A 89 -0.14 6.04 28.56
C VAL A 89 -1.62 5.80 28.87
N VAL A 90 -2.46 6.81 28.60
CA VAL A 90 -3.92 6.67 28.68
C VAL A 90 -4.40 5.92 27.43
N PRO A 91 -5.07 4.76 27.55
CA PRO A 91 -5.63 4.08 26.39
C PRO A 91 -6.71 4.96 25.76
N ALA A 92 -6.61 5.16 24.44
CA ALA A 92 -7.50 6.01 23.63
C ALA A 92 -8.99 5.62 23.61
N GLY A 93 -9.43 4.67 24.45
CA GLY A 93 -10.81 4.22 24.59
C GLY A 93 -11.54 4.76 25.83
N LEU A 94 -10.87 5.50 26.71
CA LEU A 94 -11.48 6.10 27.90
C LEU A 94 -11.38 7.63 27.80
N ALA A 95 -12.24 8.22 26.97
CA ALA A 95 -12.47 9.66 26.99
C ALA A 95 -13.13 10.01 28.33
N LEU A 96 -12.36 10.59 29.25
CA LEU A 96 -12.89 11.32 30.40
C LEU A 96 -13.84 12.44 29.92
N PRO A 97 -14.87 12.81 30.71
CA PRO A 97 -15.67 13.99 30.41
C PRO A 97 -14.74 15.22 30.38
N ALA A 98 -14.69 15.87 29.22
CA ALA A 98 -13.84 17.03 28.97
C ALA A 98 -14.16 18.17 29.96
N PRO A 99 -13.17 18.82 30.59
CA PRO A 99 -13.41 20.08 31.27
C PRO A 99 -13.78 21.11 30.20
N ALA A 100 -14.95 21.73 30.38
CA ALA A 100 -15.44 22.82 29.54
C ALA A 100 -14.39 23.93 29.45
N GLY A 101 -14.00 24.32 28.23
CA GLY A 101 -13.25 25.56 28.01
C GLY A 101 -11.99 25.50 27.14
N SER A 102 -11.83 24.49 26.27
CA SER A 102 -10.74 24.49 25.28
C SER A 102 -11.29 24.21 23.89
N THR A 103 -11.53 25.28 23.14
CA THR A 103 -11.83 25.26 21.70
C THR A 103 -10.55 24.97 20.92
N LEU A 104 -10.14 23.72 20.89
CA LEU A 104 -9.22 23.22 19.86
C LEU A 104 -10.04 22.38 18.89
N PRO A 105 -10.07 22.72 17.60
CA PRO A 105 -10.81 21.94 16.63
C PRO A 105 -10.22 20.54 16.60
N ALA A 106 -11.06 19.57 16.95
CA ALA A 106 -10.82 18.16 16.74
C ALA A 106 -10.62 17.94 15.23
N ASP A 107 -9.36 17.92 14.82
CA ASP A 107 -8.97 17.70 13.43
C ASP A 107 -9.26 16.24 13.06
N ARG A 108 -10.49 16.05 12.60
CA ARG A 108 -10.99 14.83 11.98
C ARG A 108 -10.29 14.69 10.63
N SER A 109 -9.72 13.51 10.41
CA SER A 109 -9.51 12.96 9.06
C SER A 109 -8.43 13.65 8.20
N LEU A 110 -7.17 13.19 8.37
CA LEU A 110 -6.04 13.35 7.45
C LEU A 110 -6.26 12.59 6.11
N GLY A 111 -7.44 12.74 5.51
CA GLY A 111 -7.86 12.00 4.32
C GLY A 111 -7.89 12.84 3.05
N ASP A 112 -8.31 14.10 3.11
CA ASP A 112 -8.55 14.92 1.91
C ASP A 112 -8.44 16.41 2.25
N VAL A 113 -7.22 16.92 2.50
CA VAL A 113 -6.97 18.36 2.53
C VAL A 113 -6.15 18.70 1.28
N PRO A 114 -6.65 19.55 0.37
CA PRO A 114 -5.83 20.06 -0.73
C PRO A 114 -4.65 20.81 -0.12
N THR A 115 -3.43 20.50 -0.57
CA THR A 115 -2.22 21.23 -0.18
C THR A 115 -2.36 22.69 -0.61
N ILE A 116 -2.85 23.55 0.30
CA ILE A 116 -2.76 24.99 0.15
C ILE A 116 -1.33 25.33 0.53
N LEU A 117 -0.47 25.54 -0.47
CA LEU A 117 0.86 26.11 -0.27
C LEU A 117 0.69 27.53 0.29
N PRO A 118 1.20 27.83 1.50
CA PRO A 118 1.32 29.21 1.94
C PRO A 118 2.25 29.96 0.97
N PRO A 119 1.96 31.22 0.58
CA PRO A 119 2.85 32.02 -0.23
C PRO A 119 3.98 32.60 0.65
N GLU A 120 4.68 31.73 1.38
CA GLU A 120 5.82 32.13 2.19
C GLU A 120 7.07 31.44 1.64
N ARG A 121 7.89 32.30 1.00
CA ARG A 121 9.30 32.15 0.61
C ARG A 121 9.96 30.83 1.06
N SER A 122 10.33 30.04 0.06
CA SER A 122 11.31 28.97 0.16
C SER A 122 12.61 29.50 0.80
N LEU A 123 12.94 28.98 1.98
CA LEU A 123 14.18 29.25 2.73
C LEU A 123 15.44 28.64 2.08
N GLY A 124 15.33 28.08 0.87
CA GLY A 124 16.39 27.34 0.19
C GLY A 124 17.09 28.05 -0.99
N ASP A 125 16.69 29.28 -1.34
CA ASP A 125 17.16 29.94 -2.58
C ASP A 125 18.15 31.12 -2.36
N GLU A 126 18.55 31.43 -1.12
CA GLU A 126 19.43 32.59 -0.87
C GLU A 126 20.94 32.33 -1.10
N GLU A 127 21.37 31.08 -1.27
CA GLU A 127 22.80 30.77 -1.40
C GLU A 127 23.32 30.82 -2.86
N THR A 128 22.46 31.02 -3.86
CA THR A 128 22.85 30.93 -5.29
C THR A 128 22.86 32.29 -6.03
N ARG A 129 22.74 33.42 -5.33
CA ARG A 129 22.86 34.77 -5.93
C ARG A 129 23.78 35.73 -5.16
N GLY A 130 24.86 35.20 -4.60
CA GLY A 130 25.96 35.99 -4.04
C GLY A 130 27.25 35.84 -4.87
N ALA A 131 27.32 36.53 -6.01
CA ALA A 131 28.56 36.92 -6.70
C ALA A 131 28.27 38.11 -7.62
#